data_AF-A0A2J7VIS7-F1
#
_entry.id   AF-A0A2J7VIS7-F1
#
_cell.length_a   1.000
_cell.length_b   1.000
_cell.length_c   1.000
_cell.angle_alpha   90.00
_cell.angle_beta   90.00
_cell.angle_gamma   90.00
#
_symmetry.space_group_name_H-M   'P 1'
#
loop_
_entity.id
_entity.type
_entity.pdbx_description
1 polymer ?
#
loop_
_entity_poly.entity_id
_entity_poly.type
_entity_poly.pdbx_seq_one_letter_code
_entity_poly.pdbx_strand_id
1 'polypeptide(L)'
;MPEQSSPRKFVSDFREGELLYDHTDPESGLRLLVTRGGFCFCAYVGVEADHTLAGLDDFSFPCHWGVNFTTWGKPGTSWPEGWFWWGWDYGHAFDARDFLADLPEDTPESLRELLRQTDSRRMEPGPGVPRVKNWTLDAVILDGLDVVMELREALQASNEFSTCC
;
A
#
# COMPACT_ATOMS: atom_id res chain seq x y z
N MET A 1 -17.64 28.77 -8.90
CA MET A 1 -16.89 27.93 -9.87
C MET A 1 -16.86 26.54 -9.27
N PRO A 2 -17.48 25.51 -9.88
CA PRO A 2 -17.29 24.16 -9.38
C PRO A 2 -15.83 23.75 -9.63
N GLU A 3 -15.11 23.36 -8.58
CA GLU A 3 -13.81 22.71 -8.70
C GLU A 3 -13.96 21.49 -9.61
N GLN A 4 -13.26 21.51 -10.74
CA GLN A 4 -13.10 20.29 -11.54
C GLN A 4 -12.19 19.37 -10.72
N SER A 5 -12.78 18.41 -10.01
CA SER A 5 -12.00 17.36 -9.35
C SER A 5 -11.20 16.63 -10.43
N SER A 6 -9.88 16.53 -10.26
CA SER A 6 -9.01 15.73 -11.12
C SER A 6 -9.62 14.33 -11.33
N PRO A 7 -9.45 13.74 -12.53
CA PRO A 7 -9.95 12.39 -12.79
C PRO A 7 -9.32 11.41 -11.79
N ARG A 8 -10.16 10.56 -11.20
CA ARG A 8 -9.71 9.50 -10.29
C ARG A 8 -8.80 8.55 -11.05
N LYS A 9 -7.62 8.25 -10.47
CA LYS A 9 -6.66 7.30 -11.03
C LYS A 9 -6.74 5.97 -10.32
N PHE A 10 -6.84 4.89 -11.09
CA PHE A 10 -6.97 3.51 -10.64
C PHE A 10 -5.72 2.71 -11.00
N VAL A 11 -5.65 1.48 -10.48
CA VAL A 11 -4.54 0.55 -10.65
C VAL A 11 -4.15 0.30 -12.11
N SER A 12 -5.13 0.31 -13.02
CA SER A 12 -4.98 0.10 -14.46
C SER A 12 -4.37 1.29 -15.21
N ASP A 13 -4.32 2.46 -14.60
CA ASP A 13 -3.78 3.68 -15.22
C ASP A 13 -2.24 3.75 -15.18
N PHE A 14 -1.59 2.78 -14.54
CA PHE A 14 -0.15 2.79 -14.25
C PHE A 14 0.54 1.51 -14.71
N ARG A 15 1.83 1.61 -15.02
CA ARG A 15 2.65 0.44 -15.38
C ARG A 15 3.04 -0.35 -14.14
N GLU A 16 3.13 -1.66 -14.29
CA GLU A 16 3.67 -2.51 -13.23
C GLU A 16 5.09 -2.06 -12.83
N GLY A 17 5.33 -1.98 -11.51
CA GLY A 17 6.58 -1.52 -10.91
C GLY A 17 6.76 -0.01 -10.84
N GLU A 18 5.82 0.78 -11.37
CA GLU A 18 5.91 2.24 -11.35
C GLU A 18 5.85 2.79 -9.92
N LEU A 19 6.78 3.70 -9.58
CA LEU A 19 6.77 4.46 -8.34
C LEU A 19 5.80 5.64 -8.50
N LEU A 20 4.72 5.64 -7.71
CA LEU A 20 3.60 6.56 -7.85
C LEU A 20 3.63 7.68 -6.82
N TYR A 21 4.21 7.41 -5.65
CA TYR A 21 4.36 8.37 -4.57
C TYR A 21 5.62 8.06 -3.78
N ASP A 22 6.33 9.10 -3.37
CA ASP A 22 7.54 9.02 -2.57
C ASP A 22 7.66 10.28 -1.71
N HIS A 23 7.54 10.10 -0.41
CA HIS A 23 7.62 11.20 0.56
C HIS A 23 8.29 10.74 1.84
N THR A 24 9.21 11.55 2.35
CA THR A 24 9.82 11.35 3.68
C THR A 24 9.32 12.44 4.61
N ASP A 25 8.70 12.05 5.72
CA ASP A 25 8.34 12.96 6.80
C ASP A 25 9.64 13.41 7.50
N PRO A 26 9.99 14.70 7.44
CA PRO A 26 11.30 15.17 7.89
C PRO A 26 11.47 15.16 9.42
N GLU A 27 10.37 15.03 10.17
CA GLU A 27 10.41 15.05 11.64
C GLU A 27 10.63 13.65 12.22
N SER A 28 9.98 12.64 11.66
CA SER A 28 10.11 11.25 12.09
C SER A 28 11.16 10.48 11.31
N GLY A 29 11.54 10.91 10.11
CA GLY A 29 12.39 10.13 9.21
C GLY A 29 11.67 8.96 8.54
N LEU A 30 10.36 8.80 8.76
CA LEU A 30 9.54 7.79 8.10
C LEU A 30 9.32 8.17 6.63
N ARG A 31 9.54 7.21 5.73
CA ARG A 31 9.34 7.38 4.29
C ARG A 31 8.21 6.51 3.78
N LEU A 32 7.21 7.14 3.16
CA LEU A 32 6.12 6.47 2.46
C LEU A 32 6.45 6.33 0.97
N LEU A 33 6.34 5.11 0.47
CA LEU A 33 6.30 4.81 -0.96
C LEU A 33 4.94 4.22 -1.33
N VAL A 34 4.40 4.64 -2.47
CA VAL A 34 3.30 3.92 -3.13
C VAL A 34 3.78 3.51 -4.51
N THR A 35 3.60 2.22 -4.82
CA THR A 35 3.97 1.66 -6.12
C THR A 35 2.76 1.01 -6.75
N ARG A 36 2.79 0.89 -8.08
CA ARG A 36 1.96 -0.08 -8.77
C ARG A 36 2.63 -1.45 -8.63
N GLY A 37 2.09 -2.32 -7.76
CA GLY A 37 2.52 -3.72 -7.64
C GLY A 37 2.14 -4.54 -8.88
N GLY A 38 2.21 -5.87 -8.84
CA GLY A 38 1.78 -6.72 -9.96
C GLY A 38 0.25 -6.70 -10.17
N PHE A 39 -0.50 -6.62 -9.07
CA PHE A 39 -1.95 -6.77 -9.09
C PHE A 39 -2.74 -5.64 -8.41
N CYS A 40 -2.12 -4.82 -7.59
CA CYS A 40 -2.79 -3.78 -6.84
C CYS A 40 -1.82 -2.61 -6.64
N PHE A 41 -2.28 -1.57 -5.97
CA PHE A 41 -1.34 -0.67 -5.33
C PHE A 41 -0.69 -1.38 -4.15
N CYS A 42 0.59 -1.10 -3.93
CA CYS A 42 1.31 -1.50 -2.73
C CYS A 42 1.86 -0.26 -2.06
N ALA A 43 1.69 -0.16 -0.76
CA ALA A 43 2.27 0.91 0.06
C ALA A 43 3.37 0.34 0.95
N TYR A 44 4.38 1.16 1.19
CA TYR A 44 5.52 0.81 2.02
C TYR A 44 5.87 1.99 2.91
N VAL A 45 6.10 1.71 4.18
CA VAL A 45 6.75 2.64 5.09
C VAL A 45 8.14 2.11 5.37
N GLY A 46 9.15 2.98 5.30
CA GLY A 46 10.53 2.62 5.59
C GLY A 46 11.25 3.65 6.40
N VAL A 47 12.38 3.22 6.96
CA VAL A 47 13.29 4.05 7.77
C VAL A 47 14.73 3.75 7.39
N GLU A 48 15.63 4.71 7.61
CA GLU A 48 17.07 4.50 7.45
C GLU A 48 17.62 3.50 8.49
N ALA A 49 18.75 2.87 8.17
CA ALA A 49 19.33 1.79 8.96
C ALA A 49 19.72 2.18 10.40
N ASP A 50 19.96 3.45 10.66
CA ASP A 50 20.28 4.00 11.98
C ASP A 50 19.03 4.48 12.76
N HIS A 51 17.84 4.39 12.16
CA HIS A 51 16.60 4.74 12.82
C HIS A 51 16.20 3.70 13.88
N THR A 52 15.62 4.15 15.00
CA THR A 52 15.19 3.29 16.13
C THR A 52 14.28 2.12 15.74
N LEU A 53 13.47 2.28 14.68
CA LEU A 53 12.57 1.23 14.21
C LEU A 53 13.23 0.23 13.25
N ALA A 54 14.45 0.49 12.77
CA ALA A 54 15.08 -0.32 11.74
C ALA A 54 15.28 -1.78 12.20
N GLY A 55 14.93 -2.74 11.33
CA GLY A 55 15.11 -4.17 11.59
C GLY A 55 14.06 -4.82 12.49
N LEU A 56 12.98 -4.11 12.83
CA LEU A 56 11.88 -4.71 13.60
C LEU A 56 10.96 -5.54 12.68
N ASP A 57 11.32 -6.80 12.45
CA ASP A 57 10.59 -7.73 11.57
C ASP A 57 9.15 -8.00 12.03
N ASP A 58 8.92 -8.06 13.35
CA ASP A 58 7.61 -8.33 13.97
C ASP A 58 6.83 -7.03 14.29
N PHE A 59 7.21 -5.90 13.70
CA PHE A 59 6.54 -4.63 13.92
C PHE A 59 5.19 -4.59 13.19
N SER A 60 4.13 -4.39 13.97
CA SER A 60 2.75 -4.29 13.49
C SER A 60 2.19 -2.91 13.82
N PHE A 61 1.54 -2.28 12.84
CA PHE A 61 0.82 -1.03 13.00
C PHE A 61 -0.49 -1.07 12.20
N PRO A 62 -1.48 -0.23 12.55
CA PRO A 62 -2.75 -0.17 11.84
C PRO A 62 -2.50 0.22 10.38
N CYS A 63 -2.69 -0.72 9.46
CA CYS A 63 -2.65 -0.49 8.01
C CYS A 63 -3.62 -1.45 7.33
N HIS A 64 -3.89 -1.25 6.03
CA HIS A 64 -4.88 -2.04 5.30
C HIS A 64 -4.57 -3.54 5.30
N TRP A 65 -5.35 -4.28 6.12
CA TRP A 65 -5.19 -5.72 6.41
C TRP A 65 -3.84 -6.14 7.03
N GLY A 66 -3.05 -5.18 7.51
CA GLY A 66 -1.79 -5.43 8.21
C GLY A 66 -0.57 -5.55 7.29
N VAL A 67 0.60 -5.54 7.92
CA VAL A 67 1.90 -5.68 7.24
C VAL A 67 2.04 -7.11 6.73
N ASN A 68 2.35 -7.25 5.43
CA ASN A 68 2.57 -8.56 4.78
C ASN A 68 3.90 -8.63 4.02
N PHE A 69 4.72 -7.59 4.13
CA PHE A 69 6.04 -7.48 3.55
C PHE A 69 7.01 -6.82 4.53
N THR A 70 8.16 -7.44 4.79
CA THR A 70 9.25 -6.87 5.59
C THR A 70 10.60 -7.23 5.00
N THR A 71 11.46 -6.23 4.78
CA THR A 71 12.82 -6.48 4.28
C THR A 71 13.73 -5.26 4.40
N TRP A 72 15.03 -5.52 4.42
CA TRP A 72 16.03 -4.54 4.03
C TRP A 72 15.96 -4.25 2.53
N GLY A 73 16.15 -2.98 2.17
CA GLY A 73 16.25 -2.51 0.80
C GLY A 73 17.49 -3.06 0.08
N LYS A 74 17.43 -3.06 -1.26
CA LYS A 74 18.42 -3.73 -2.13
C LYS A 74 18.71 -2.89 -3.38
N PRO A 75 19.91 -3.03 -3.98
CA PRO A 75 20.26 -2.31 -5.20
C PRO A 75 19.26 -2.58 -6.33
N GLY A 76 18.92 -1.53 -7.07
CA GLY A 76 18.07 -1.64 -8.25
C GLY A 76 16.60 -1.93 -7.96
N THR A 77 16.17 -1.82 -6.70
CA THR A 77 14.75 -1.89 -6.32
C THR A 77 14.21 -0.50 -5.96
N SER A 78 12.88 -0.37 -5.87
CA SER A 78 12.23 0.85 -5.35
C SER A 78 12.54 1.09 -3.86
N TRP A 79 13.11 0.10 -3.17
CA TRP A 79 13.51 0.14 -1.77
C TRP A 79 15.05 0.28 -1.70
N PRO A 80 15.59 1.50 -1.63
CA PRO A 80 17.03 1.70 -1.68
C PRO A 80 17.76 0.98 -0.54
N GLU A 81 19.02 0.60 -0.80
CA GLU A 81 19.91 0.08 0.24
C GLU A 81 20.06 1.06 1.41
N GLY A 82 20.30 0.52 2.60
CA GLY A 82 20.40 1.32 3.83
C GLY A 82 19.04 1.69 4.44
N TRP A 83 17.95 1.13 3.92
CA TRP A 83 16.60 1.31 4.45
C TRP A 83 15.98 -0.03 4.85
N PHE A 84 15.17 -0.02 5.92
CA PHE A 84 14.32 -1.14 6.31
C PHE A 84 12.86 -0.79 6.02
N TRP A 85 12.09 -1.74 5.48
CA TRP A 85 10.77 -1.50 4.92
C TRP A 85 9.73 -2.47 5.47
N TRP A 86 8.55 -1.92 5.77
CA TRP A 86 7.29 -2.64 5.99
C TRP A 86 6.31 -2.28 4.88
N GLY A 87 5.59 -3.26 4.35
CA GLY A 87 4.66 -3.06 3.25
C GLY A 87 3.37 -3.84 3.39
N TRP A 88 2.37 -3.37 2.65
CA TRP A 88 1.05 -3.97 2.52
C TRP A 88 0.47 -3.68 1.13
N ASP A 89 -0.59 -4.42 0.76
CA ASP A 89 -1.17 -4.35 -0.57
C ASP A 89 -2.70 -4.16 -0.54
N TYR A 90 -3.24 -3.50 -1.56
CA TYR A 90 -4.66 -3.19 -1.71
C TYR A 90 -5.37 -4.16 -2.66
N GLY A 91 -5.01 -5.45 -2.62
CA GLY A 91 -5.48 -6.51 -3.50
C GLY A 91 -6.26 -7.64 -2.80
N HIS A 92 -6.82 -7.40 -1.62
CA HIS A 92 -7.50 -8.42 -0.82
C HIS A 92 -8.85 -8.85 -1.42
N ALA A 93 -9.42 -9.96 -0.95
CA ALA A 93 -10.66 -10.56 -1.48
C ALA A 93 -11.87 -9.60 -1.51
N PHE A 94 -11.83 -8.52 -0.73
CA PHE A 94 -12.87 -7.49 -0.64
C PHE A 94 -12.43 -6.12 -1.22
N ASP A 95 -11.24 -6.04 -1.82
CA ASP A 95 -10.84 -4.89 -2.62
C ASP A 95 -11.40 -5.06 -4.04
N ALA A 96 -12.11 -4.04 -4.54
CA ALA A 96 -12.76 -4.10 -5.83
C ALA A 96 -11.69 -3.92 -6.87
N ARG A 97 -11.33 -5.04 -7.48
CA ARG A 97 -10.48 -5.08 -8.65
C ARG A 97 -11.23 -5.76 -9.77
N ASP A 98 -11.42 -5.06 -10.88
CA ASP A 98 -11.87 -5.67 -12.12
C ASP A 98 -10.68 -6.38 -12.77
N PHE A 99 -10.36 -7.57 -12.25
CA PHE A 99 -9.24 -8.36 -12.71
C PHE A 99 -9.31 -8.64 -14.21
N LEU A 100 -10.51 -8.74 -14.79
CA LEU A 100 -10.72 -9.04 -16.21
C LEU A 100 -10.40 -7.85 -17.10
N ALA A 101 -10.76 -6.63 -16.66
CA ALA A 101 -10.39 -5.40 -17.34
C ALA A 101 -8.87 -5.15 -17.33
N ASP A 102 -8.17 -5.62 -16.31
CA ASP A 102 -6.73 -5.44 -16.13
C ASP A 102 -5.86 -6.47 -16.89
N LEU A 103 -6.44 -7.50 -17.51
CA LEU A 103 -5.66 -8.55 -18.18
C LEU A 103 -5.02 -8.03 -19.48
N PRO A 104 -3.71 -8.28 -19.70
CA PRO A 104 -3.04 -7.99 -20.98
C PRO A 104 -3.85 -8.51 -22.16
N GLU A 105 -3.91 -7.75 -23.27
CA GLU A 105 -4.73 -8.12 -24.44
C GLU A 105 -4.44 -9.55 -24.95
N ASP A 106 -3.18 -9.98 -24.88
CA ASP A 106 -2.68 -11.29 -25.30
C ASP A 106 -2.94 -12.43 -24.30
N THR A 107 -3.60 -12.15 -23.17
CA THR A 107 -3.95 -13.17 -22.18
C THR A 107 -4.82 -14.26 -22.83
N PRO A 108 -4.44 -15.57 -22.72
CA PRO A 108 -5.19 -16.67 -23.32
C PRO A 108 -6.65 -16.71 -22.86
N GLU A 109 -7.58 -16.93 -23.79
CA GLU A 109 -9.02 -16.96 -23.49
C GLU A 109 -9.38 -18.03 -22.45
N SER A 110 -8.65 -19.15 -22.41
CA SER A 110 -8.82 -20.18 -21.39
C SER A 110 -8.50 -19.68 -19.97
N LEU A 111 -7.53 -18.77 -19.83
CA LEU A 111 -7.22 -18.14 -18.55
C LEU A 111 -8.24 -17.05 -18.22
N ARG A 112 -8.68 -16.26 -19.21
CA ARG A 112 -9.77 -15.28 -19.05
C ARG A 112 -11.05 -15.95 -18.54
N GLU A 113 -11.41 -17.09 -19.12
CA GLU A 113 -12.61 -17.84 -18.76
C GLU A 113 -12.53 -18.48 -17.36
N LEU A 114 -11.36 -19.03 -17.00
CA LEU A 114 -11.11 -19.52 -15.65
C LEU A 114 -11.24 -18.40 -14.60
N LEU A 115 -10.74 -17.20 -14.92
CA LEU A 115 -10.83 -16.04 -14.04
C LEU A 115 -12.26 -15.50 -13.94
N ARG A 116 -13.04 -15.47 -15.05
CA ARG A 116 -14.49 -15.15 -15.01
C ARG A 116 -15.26 -16.09 -14.08
N GLN A 117 -14.96 -17.38 -14.13
CA GLN A 117 -15.59 -18.39 -13.27
C GLN A 117 -15.18 -18.27 -11.80
N THR A 118 -14.04 -17.63 -11.53
CA THR A 118 -13.55 -17.38 -10.16
C THR A 118 -14.09 -16.05 -9.63
N ASP A 119 -14.19 -15.03 -10.49
CA ASP A 119 -14.74 -13.71 -10.15
C ASP A 119 -16.26 -13.75 -9.93
N SER A 120 -16.99 -14.57 -10.71
CA SER A 120 -18.42 -14.87 -10.45
C SER A 120 -18.69 -15.64 -9.16
N ARG A 121 -17.63 -16.18 -8.51
CA ARG A 121 -17.68 -16.78 -7.17
C ARG A 121 -17.26 -15.81 -6.07
N ARG A 122 -16.89 -14.56 -6.40
CA ARG A 122 -16.77 -13.53 -5.36
C ARG A 122 -18.11 -13.45 -4.65
N MET A 123 -18.10 -13.79 -3.38
CA MET A 123 -19.26 -13.63 -2.52
C MET A 123 -19.74 -12.19 -2.65
N GLU A 124 -21.00 -12.00 -3.04
CA GLU A 124 -21.71 -10.78 -2.67
C GLU A 124 -21.45 -10.56 -1.18
N PRO A 125 -20.86 -9.42 -0.77
CA PRO A 125 -20.56 -9.20 0.63
C PRO A 125 -21.84 -9.41 1.45
N GLY A 126 -21.79 -10.34 2.41
CA GLY A 126 -22.91 -10.58 3.31
C GLY A 126 -23.30 -9.28 4.03
N PRO A 127 -24.53 -9.16 4.55
CA PRO A 127 -24.95 -7.96 5.26
C PRO A 127 -23.95 -7.61 6.38
N GLY A 128 -23.33 -6.42 6.29
CA GLY A 128 -22.32 -5.93 7.23
C GLY A 128 -20.86 -6.05 6.74
N VAL A 129 -20.60 -6.71 5.62
CA VAL A 129 -19.27 -6.68 4.96
C VAL A 129 -19.20 -5.43 4.08
N PRO A 130 -18.15 -4.59 4.19
CA PRO A 130 -18.02 -3.38 3.37
C PRO A 130 -18.15 -3.70 1.89
N ARG A 131 -18.82 -2.81 1.13
CA ARG A 131 -18.84 -2.91 -0.33
C ARG A 131 -17.41 -2.98 -0.84
N VAL A 132 -17.22 -3.83 -1.84
CA VAL A 132 -15.95 -4.03 -2.54
C VAL A 132 -15.32 -2.66 -2.87
N LYS A 133 -14.20 -2.30 -2.24
CA LYS A 133 -13.65 -0.92 -2.32
C LYS A 133 -12.70 -0.80 -3.50
N ASN A 134 -13.05 0.01 -4.49
CA ASN A 134 -12.17 0.26 -5.64
C ASN A 134 -11.20 1.39 -5.26
N TRP A 135 -9.96 1.02 -4.95
CA TRP A 135 -8.96 1.96 -4.46
C TRP A 135 -8.43 2.86 -5.58
N THR A 136 -8.48 4.17 -5.34
CA THR A 136 -7.79 5.16 -6.18
C THR A 136 -6.41 5.43 -5.62
N LEU A 137 -5.50 5.93 -6.46
CA LEU A 137 -4.16 6.33 -6.02
C LEU A 137 -4.24 7.32 -4.85
N ASP A 138 -5.07 8.37 -4.96
CA ASP A 138 -5.21 9.36 -3.90
C ASP A 138 -5.71 8.75 -2.58
N ALA A 139 -6.61 7.77 -2.63
CA ALA A 139 -7.10 7.09 -1.43
C ALA A 139 -6.01 6.25 -0.77
N VAL A 140 -5.16 5.58 -1.56
CA VAL A 140 -4.01 4.81 -1.07
C VAL A 140 -2.94 5.72 -0.47
N ILE A 141 -2.68 6.88 -1.10
CA ILE A 141 -1.73 7.86 -0.56
C ILE A 141 -2.24 8.40 0.77
N LEU A 142 -3.51 8.79 0.86
CA LEU A 142 -4.08 9.30 2.11
C LEU A 142 -4.04 8.26 3.22
N ASP A 143 -4.43 7.02 2.94
CA ASP A 143 -4.35 5.90 3.91
C ASP A 143 -2.91 5.69 4.39
N GLY A 144 -1.93 5.68 3.47
CA GLY A 144 -0.52 5.57 3.84
C GLY A 144 0.03 6.76 4.64
N LEU A 145 -0.47 7.97 4.38
CA LEU A 145 -0.09 9.16 5.16
C LEU A 145 -0.66 9.12 6.57
N ASP A 146 -1.89 8.62 6.74
CA ASP A 146 -2.49 8.40 8.06
C ASP A 146 -1.62 7.41 8.88
N VAL A 147 -1.12 6.34 8.25
CA VAL A 147 -0.17 5.41 8.90
C VAL A 147 1.12 6.12 9.33
N VAL A 148 1.71 6.94 8.46
CA VAL A 148 2.94 7.70 8.81
C VAL A 148 2.69 8.63 9.99
N MET A 149 1.54 9.30 10.01
CA MET A 149 1.16 10.18 11.13
C MET A 149 1.01 9.40 12.43
N GLU A 150 0.29 8.28 12.44
CA GLU A 150 0.11 7.45 13.64
C GLU A 150 1.45 6.92 14.18
N LEU A 151 2.33 6.47 13.29
CA LEU A 151 3.67 6.00 13.66
C LEU A 151 4.53 7.14 14.24
N ARG A 152 4.46 8.33 13.64
CA ARG A 152 5.15 9.51 14.16
C ARG A 152 4.65 9.89 15.55
N GLU A 153 3.34 9.91 15.78
CA GLU A 153 2.76 10.20 17.09
C GLU A 153 3.20 9.18 18.15
N ALA A 154 3.22 7.89 17.79
CA ALA A 154 3.72 6.83 18.68
C ALA A 154 5.21 7.00 19.02
N LEU A 155 6.04 7.38 18.05
CA LEU A 155 7.46 7.67 18.26
C LEU A 155 7.66 8.87 19.19
N GLN A 156 6.90 9.95 18.99
CA GLN A 156 6.96 11.13 19.85
C GLN A 156 6.58 10.78 21.30
N ALA A 157 5.47 10.06 21.50
CA ALA A 157 5.05 9.61 22.82
C ALA A 157 6.09 8.70 23.51
N SER A 158 6.75 7.82 22.76
CA SER A 158 7.81 6.96 23.29
C SER A 158 9.05 7.74 23.73
N ASN A 159 9.42 8.80 23.00
CA ASN A 159 10.53 9.67 23.34
C ASN A 159 10.24 10.53 24.59
N GLU A 160 9.01 11.02 24.74
CA GLU A 160 8.58 11.75 25.95
C GLU A 160 8.63 10.86 27.19
N PHE A 161 8.21 9.60 27.09
CA PHE A 161 8.29 8.65 28.20
C PHE A 161 9.76 8.38 28.61
N SER A 162 10.66 8.33 27.63
CA SER A 162 12.09 8.06 27.86
C SER A 162 12.83 9.23 28.51
N THR A 163 12.33 10.47 28.38
CA THR A 163 12.96 11.68 28.95
C THR A 163 12.41 12.07 30.33
N CYS A 164 11.33 11.42 30.79
CA CYS A 164 10.69 11.69 32.09
C CYS A 164 11.14 10.72 33.21
N CYS A 165 12.01 9.76 32.90
CA CYS A 165 12.63 8.81 33.85
C CYS A 165 14.09 9.18 34.13
#